data_AF-A0A6B0BG82-F1
#
_entry.id   AF-A0A6B0BG82-F1
#
_cell.length_a   1.000
_cell.length_b   1.000
_cell.length_c   1.000
_cell.angle_alpha   90.00
_cell.angle_beta   90.00
_cell.angle_gamma   90.00
#
_symmetry.space_group_name_H-M   'P 1'
#
loop_
_entity.id
_entity.type
_entity.pdbx_description
1 polymer ?
#
loop_
_entity_poly.entity_id
_entity_poly.type
_entity_poly.pdbx_seq_one_letter_code
_entity_poly.pdbx_strand_id
1 'polypeptide(L)'
;MNTFQMRDKLKERLSHLDVEFKFNREEETLRIYRTDNNKGITIKLNAIVAKYEDKKEKIVDEIVYYVDEAIAQMADKTLESISSSQIMPVIRATSFDKKTKQGVPFIYDEHTAETA
;
A
#
# COMPACT_ATOMS: atom_id res chain seq x y z
N MET A 1 -29.67 7.10 1.16
CA MET A 1 -28.77 6.43 2.12
C MET A 1 -28.01 7.52 2.85
N ASN A 2 -28.08 7.60 4.19
CA ASN A 2 -27.32 8.59 4.96
C ASN A 2 -25.99 8.01 5.47
N THR A 3 -25.02 8.87 5.81
CA THR A 3 -23.71 8.47 6.36
C THR A 3 -23.85 7.59 7.60
N PHE A 4 -24.80 7.89 8.49
CA PHE A 4 -25.11 7.07 9.67
C PHE A 4 -25.63 5.67 9.32
N GLN A 5 -26.51 5.55 8.32
CA GLN A 5 -27.03 4.25 7.88
C GLN A 5 -25.93 3.41 7.23
N MET A 6 -25.07 4.05 6.44
CA MET A 6 -23.93 3.39 5.81
C MET A 6 -22.93 2.88 6.86
N ARG A 7 -22.67 3.69 7.91
CA ARG A 7 -21.84 3.31 9.05
C ARG A 7 -22.38 2.07 9.76
N ASP A 8 -23.67 2.08 10.11
CA ASP A 8 -24.29 0.95 10.81
C ASP A 8 -24.27 -0.31 9.96
N LYS A 9 -24.57 -0.20 8.65
CA LYS A 9 -24.49 -1.33 7.72
C LYS A 9 -23.07 -1.90 7.60
N LEU A 10 -22.06 -1.04 7.54
CA LEU A 10 -20.65 -1.46 7.53
C LEU A 10 -20.24 -2.13 8.85
N LYS A 11 -20.67 -1.58 9.99
CA LYS A 11 -20.42 -2.18 11.31
C LYS A 11 -21.02 -3.58 11.43
N GLU A 12 -22.27 -3.76 11.01
CA GLU A 12 -22.95 -5.06 11.04
C GLU A 12 -22.22 -6.09 10.16
N ARG A 13 -21.86 -5.71 8.93
CA ARG A 13 -21.13 -6.59 8.00
C ARG A 13 -19.70 -6.91 8.44
N LEU A 14 -19.06 -6.04 9.21
CA LEU A 14 -17.68 -6.20 9.70
C LEU A 14 -17.61 -6.69 11.15
N SER A 15 -18.75 -7.08 11.74
CA SER A 15 -18.82 -7.55 13.15
C SER A 15 -18.12 -8.89 13.38
N HIS A 16 -17.74 -9.61 12.31
CA HIS A 16 -16.95 -10.84 12.40
C HIS A 16 -15.45 -10.59 12.63
N LEU A 17 -14.97 -9.35 12.41
CA LEU A 17 -13.58 -8.97 12.60
C LEU A 17 -13.35 -8.42 14.03
N ASP A 18 -12.22 -8.78 14.63
CA ASP A 18 -11.79 -8.23 15.93
C ASP A 18 -11.14 -6.85 15.73
N VAL A 19 -11.99 -5.87 15.42
CA VAL A 19 -11.59 -4.48 15.10
C VAL A 19 -12.44 -3.46 15.85
N GLU A 20 -11.83 -2.34 16.20
CA GLU A 20 -12.52 -1.18 16.75
C GLU A 20 -12.90 -0.17 15.66
N PHE A 21 -14.04 0.50 15.88
CA PHE A 21 -14.60 1.47 14.95
C PHE A 21 -14.64 2.87 15.58
N LYS A 22 -13.89 3.81 15.02
CA LYS A 22 -13.91 5.22 15.42
C LYS A 22 -14.54 6.07 14.33
N PHE A 23 -15.67 6.70 14.64
CA PHE A 23 -16.40 7.57 13.71
C PHE A 23 -16.11 9.03 14.03
N ASN A 24 -15.63 9.80 13.04
CA ASN A 24 -15.52 11.25 13.10
C ASN A 24 -16.72 11.88 12.39
N ARG A 25 -17.55 12.61 13.15
CA ARG A 25 -18.75 13.28 12.62
C ARG A 25 -18.42 14.52 11.79
N GLU A 26 -17.35 15.24 12.13
CA GLU A 26 -16.98 16.48 11.45
C GLU A 26 -16.40 16.20 10.06
N GLU A 27 -15.57 15.16 9.95
CA GLU A 27 -14.96 14.75 8.69
C GLU A 27 -15.74 13.66 7.94
N GLU A 28 -16.82 13.16 8.55
CA GLU A 28 -17.64 12.05 8.03
C GLU A 28 -16.80 10.81 7.65
N THR A 29 -15.83 10.49 8.51
CA THR A 29 -14.91 9.36 8.33
C THR A 29 -15.14 8.26 9.35
N LEU A 30 -14.99 7.01 8.91
CA LEU A 30 -15.03 5.81 9.73
C LEU A 30 -13.65 5.16 9.70
N ARG A 31 -12.96 5.15 10.84
CA ARG A 31 -11.70 4.43 11.01
C ARG A 31 -11.99 3.05 11.61
N ILE A 32 -11.51 2.01 10.94
CA ILE A 32 -11.55 0.62 11.38
C ILE A 32 -10.12 0.21 11.68
N TYR A 33 -9.81 -0.15 12.92
CA TYR A 33 -8.45 -0.50 13.32
C TYR A 33 -8.42 -1.70 14.27
N ARG A 34 -7.33 -2.46 14.20
CA ARG A 34 -7.08 -3.57 15.11
C ARG A 34 -6.54 -3.04 16.43
N THR A 35 -6.96 -3.63 17.53
CA THR A 35 -6.47 -3.30 18.88
C THR A 35 -5.07 -3.86 19.14
N ASP A 36 -4.68 -4.95 18.47
CA ASP A 36 -3.39 -5.62 18.70
C ASP A 36 -2.20 -4.77 18.26
N ASN A 37 -2.27 -4.18 17.07
CA ASN A 37 -1.17 -3.46 16.44
C ASN A 37 -1.49 -2.00 16.09
N ASN A 38 -2.69 -1.52 16.43
CA ASN A 38 -3.20 -0.18 16.12
C ASN A 38 -3.20 0.16 14.62
N LYS A 39 -2.98 -0.82 13.74
CA LYS A 39 -3.05 -0.66 12.29
C LYS A 39 -4.50 -0.79 11.83
N GLY A 40 -4.83 -0.06 10.79
CA GLY A 40 -6.20 -0.01 10.30
C GLY A 40 -6.35 0.95 9.14
N ILE A 41 -7.58 1.05 8.65
CA ILE A 41 -7.93 1.89 7.52
C ILE A 41 -8.90 2.98 7.95
N THR A 42 -8.83 4.14 7.28
CA THR A 42 -9.81 5.21 7.44
C THR A 42 -10.60 5.36 6.15
N ILE A 43 -11.91 5.28 6.26
CA ILE A 43 -12.84 5.35 5.13
C ILE A 43 -13.61 6.67 5.19
N LYS A 44 -13.70 7.39 4.07
CA LYS A 44 -14.58 8.56 3.94
C LYS A 44 -15.97 8.11 3.54
N LEU A 45 -16.96 8.26 4.43
CA LEU A 45 -18.32 7.78 4.19
C LEU A 45 -19.03 8.57 3.09
N ASN A 46 -18.76 9.89 2.98
CA ASN A 46 -19.35 10.74 1.93
C ASN A 46 -19.08 10.23 0.52
N ALA A 47 -17.84 9.80 0.26
CA ALA A 47 -17.45 9.27 -1.05
C ALA A 47 -18.19 7.97 -1.38
N ILE A 48 -18.52 7.16 -0.37
CA ILE A 48 -19.25 5.91 -0.57
C ILE A 48 -20.74 6.17 -0.76
N VAL A 49 -21.32 7.09 0.03
CA VAL A 49 -22.73 7.48 -0.11
C VAL A 49 -23.00 8.03 -1.51
N ALA A 50 -22.11 8.87 -2.05
CA ALA A 50 -22.23 9.38 -3.42
C ALA A 50 -22.19 8.25 -4.48
N LYS A 51 -21.33 7.23 -4.28
CA LYS A 51 -21.24 6.07 -5.19
C LYS A 51 -22.36 5.05 -5.00
N TYR A 52 -23.05 5.09 -3.87
CA TYR A 52 -24.14 4.18 -3.54
C TYR A 52 -25.37 4.41 -4.42
N GLU A 53 -25.60 5.63 -4.90
CA GLU A 53 -26.76 5.93 -5.77
C GLU A 53 -26.71 5.13 -7.09
N ASP A 54 -25.52 4.95 -7.65
CA ASP A 54 -25.31 4.24 -8.92
C ASP A 54 -25.20 2.71 -8.71
N LYS A 55 -24.34 2.28 -7.77
CA LYS A 55 -23.98 0.86 -7.59
C LYS A 55 -24.78 0.13 -6.50
N LYS A 56 -25.57 0.85 -5.70
CA LYS A 56 -26.38 0.32 -4.59
C LYS A 56 -25.59 -0.65 -3.70
N GLU A 57 -26.07 -1.87 -3.49
CA GLU A 57 -25.43 -2.81 -2.55
C GLU A 57 -24.06 -3.32 -2.99
N LYS A 58 -23.73 -3.29 -4.29
CA LYS A 58 -22.43 -3.77 -4.76
C LYS A 58 -21.27 -2.98 -4.18
N ILE A 59 -21.41 -1.66 -4.02
CA ILE A 59 -20.34 -0.84 -3.43
C ILE A 59 -20.11 -1.19 -1.96
N VAL A 60 -21.14 -1.63 -1.24
CA VAL A 60 -21.00 -2.03 0.17
C VAL A 60 -20.17 -3.29 0.25
N ASP A 61 -20.47 -4.28 -0.59
CA ASP A 61 -19.76 -5.55 -0.64
C ASP A 61 -18.30 -5.36 -1.07
N GLU A 62 -18.03 -4.51 -2.08
CA GLU A 62 -16.66 -4.15 -2.48
C GLU A 62 -15.88 -3.50 -1.33
N ILE A 63 -16.49 -2.59 -0.57
CA ILE A 63 -15.82 -1.93 0.55
C ILE A 63 -15.58 -2.92 1.70
N VAL A 64 -16.53 -3.80 2.00
CA VAL A 64 -16.36 -4.84 3.02
C VAL A 64 -15.20 -5.75 2.63
N TYR A 65 -15.16 -6.22 1.38
CA TYR A 65 -14.06 -7.03 0.85
C TYR A 65 -12.72 -6.31 0.99
N TYR A 66 -12.65 -5.03 0.59
CA TYR A 66 -11.40 -4.26 0.69
C TYR A 66 -10.95 -4.06 2.13
N VAL A 67 -11.88 -3.85 3.06
CA VAL A 67 -11.57 -3.74 4.49
C VAL A 67 -11.04 -5.06 5.03
N ASP A 68 -11.70 -6.18 4.72
CA ASP A 68 -11.33 -7.51 5.17
C ASP A 68 -9.92 -7.87 4.70
N GLU A 69 -9.65 -7.71 3.40
CA GLU A 69 -8.33 -7.91 2.80
C GLU A 69 -7.28 -6.99 3.43
N ALA A 70 -7.57 -5.70 3.61
CA ALA A 70 -6.62 -4.77 4.20
C ALA A 70 -6.28 -5.14 5.65
N ILE A 71 -7.27 -5.55 6.45
CA ILE A 71 -7.08 -5.96 7.85
C ILE A 71 -6.34 -7.31 7.93
N ALA A 72 -6.60 -8.24 7.01
CA ALA A 72 -5.90 -9.51 6.90
C ALA A 72 -4.42 -9.30 6.51
N GLN A 73 -4.14 -8.48 5.51
CA GLN A 73 -2.76 -8.15 5.10
C GLN A 73 -1.99 -7.43 6.21
N MET A 74 -2.67 -6.61 7.03
CA MET A 74 -2.05 -5.94 8.18
C MET A 74 -1.80 -6.87 9.37
N ALA A 75 -2.40 -8.07 9.39
CA ALA A 75 -2.09 -9.13 10.35
C ALA A 75 -0.71 -9.73 10.09
N ASP A 76 -0.30 -9.73 8.83
CA ASP A 76 0.83 -10.50 8.35
C ASP A 76 2.15 -9.79 8.70
N LYS A 77 2.86 -10.36 9.69
CA LYS A 77 4.19 -9.94 10.15
C LYS A 77 5.31 -10.23 9.14
N THR A 78 4.99 -10.47 7.86
CA THR A 78 6.00 -10.97 6.90
C THR A 78 7.11 -9.97 6.59
N LEU A 79 6.95 -8.67 6.91
CA LEU A 79 8.03 -7.70 6.73
C LEU A 79 9.07 -7.65 7.87
N GLU A 80 8.77 -8.19 9.07
CA GLU A 80 9.77 -8.23 10.16
C GLU A 80 10.92 -9.20 9.84
N SER A 81 10.79 -10.05 8.81
CA SER A 81 11.87 -10.93 8.35
C SER A 81 12.72 -10.35 7.21
N ILE A 82 12.52 -9.08 6.81
CA ILE A 82 13.42 -8.38 5.88
C ILE A 82 14.40 -7.49 6.67
N SER A 83 14.90 -7.98 7.81
CA SER A 83 15.94 -7.29 8.58
C SER A 83 17.36 -7.51 8.05
N SER A 84 17.56 -8.07 6.85
CA SER A 84 18.93 -8.38 6.40
C SER A 84 19.22 -8.40 4.90
N SER A 85 18.28 -8.04 4.01
CA SER A 85 18.72 -7.62 2.67
C SER A 85 19.21 -6.18 2.77
N GLN A 86 20.45 -6.01 3.23
CA GLN A 86 21.19 -4.77 3.00
C GLN A 86 21.15 -4.50 1.49
N ILE A 87 20.29 -3.57 1.06
CA ILE A 87 20.39 -2.98 -0.27
C ILE A 87 21.68 -2.18 -0.25
N MET A 88 22.78 -2.83 -0.62
CA MET A 88 24.08 -2.20 -0.72
C MET A 88 24.13 -1.43 -2.05
N PRO A 89 24.62 -0.18 -2.06
CA PRO A 89 24.85 0.53 -3.30
C PRO A 89 25.89 -0.25 -4.12
N VAL A 90 25.53 -0.61 -5.35
CA VAL A 90 26.49 -1.12 -6.32
C VAL A 90 27.36 0.06 -6.74
N ILE A 91 28.58 0.16 -6.18
CA ILE A 91 29.57 1.12 -6.67
C ILE A 91 30.09 0.59 -8.01
N ARG A 92 29.57 1.14 -9.11
CA ARG A 92 30.16 0.95 -10.44
C ARG A 92 31.25 2.00 -10.61
N ALA A 93 32.51 1.57 -10.76
CA ALA A 93 33.58 2.48 -11.16
C ALA A 93 33.17 3.13 -12.49
N THR A 94 33.02 4.45 -12.50
CA THR A 94 32.76 5.19 -13.73
C THR A 94 34.03 5.17 -14.54
N SER A 95 34.06 4.33 -15.58
CA SER A 95 35.10 4.28 -16.60
C SER A 95 36.38 3.53 -16.17
N PHE A 96 36.74 2.53 -16.96
CA PHE A 96 38.07 1.94 -16.92
C PHE A 96 39.09 2.95 -17.45
N ASP A 97 40.30 2.94 -16.89
CA ASP A 97 41.40 3.77 -17.40
C ASP A 97 41.65 3.45 -18.88
N LYS A 98 41.57 4.47 -19.74
CA LYS A 98 41.79 4.33 -21.19
C LYS A 98 43.28 4.25 -21.55
N LYS A 99 44.17 4.33 -20.56
CA LYS A 99 45.62 4.31 -20.71
C LYS A 99 46.29 3.55 -19.56
N THR A 100 47.44 2.95 -19.83
CA THR A 100 48.31 2.38 -18.80
C THR A 100 48.94 3.46 -17.92
N LYS A 101 49.48 3.09 -16.75
CA LYS A 101 50.21 4.02 -15.85
C LYS A 101 51.44 4.68 -16.51
N GLN A 102 51.92 4.11 -17.62
CA GLN A 102 53.04 4.64 -18.43
C GLN A 102 52.55 5.46 -19.63
N GLY A 103 51.25 5.76 -19.72
CA GLY A 103 50.67 6.65 -20.73
C GLY A 103 50.32 6.00 -22.07
N VAL A 104 50.55 4.70 -22.23
CA VAL A 104 50.22 3.96 -23.47
C VAL A 104 48.69 3.77 -23.55
N PRO A 105 48.03 4.19 -24.66
CA PRO A 105 46.59 4.03 -24.82
C PRO A 105 46.18 2.58 -25.03
N PHE A 106 45.08 2.17 -24.40
CA PHE A 106 44.47 0.87 -24.67
C PHE A 106 43.70 0.90 -25.99
N ILE A 107 43.66 -0.25 -26.65
CA ILE A 107 42.77 -0.48 -27.79
C ILE A 107 41.40 -0.83 -27.21
N TYR A 108 40.40 0.00 -27.48
CA TYR A 108 39.01 -0.26 -27.12
C TYR A 108 38.12 0.22 -28.26
N ASP A 109 36.96 -0.42 -28.40
CA ASP A 109 35.92 -0.04 -29.34
C ASP A 109 34.75 0.60 -28.59
N GLU A 110 33.98 1.47 -29.24
CA GLU A 110 32.81 2.07 -28.59
C GLU A 110 31.76 0.99 -28.33
N HIS A 111 31.29 0.90 -27.09
CA HIS A 111 30.21 -0.01 -26.77
C HIS A 111 28.92 0.50 -27.43
N THR A 112 28.62 0.01 -28.63
CA THR A 112 27.27 0.14 -29.19
C THR A 112 26.38 -0.72 -28.30
N ALA A 113 25.50 -0.06 -27.54
CA ALA A 113 24.59 -0.73 -26.64
C ALA A 113 23.59 -1.55 -27.47
N GLU A 114 23.98 -2.74 -27.87
CA GLU A 114 23.10 -3.75 -28.46
C GLU A 114 22.23 -4.31 -27.33
N THR A 115 21.19 -3.55 -26.97
CA THR A 115 20.06 -4.08 -26.21
C THR A 115 18.81 -3.44 -26.80
N ALA A 116 18.21 -4.16 -27.74
CA ALA A 116 16.82 -3.98 -28.16
C ALA A 116 15.90 -4.75 -27.20
#